data_AF-A0A3A2ZX60-F1
#
_entry.id   AF-A0A3A2ZX60-F1
#
_cell.length_a   1.000
_cell.length_b   1.000
_cell.length_c   1.000
_cell.angle_alpha   90.00
_cell.angle_beta   90.00
_cell.angle_gamma   90.00
#
_symmetry.space_group_name_H-M   'P 1'
#
loop_
_entity.id
_entity.type
_entity.pdbx_description
1 polymer ?
#
loop_
_entity_poly.entity_id
_entity_poly.type
_entity_poly.pdbx_seq_one_letter_code
_entity_poly.pdbx_strand_id
1 'polypeptide(L)'
;MIVGRFFNGLSGSAFLSVAGGTVGDMFARHELAAPMVIYTSSPFIGPSLGPLIGGFINEFSTWRWTYYVLLIWTGALLIALILFVPETYHPVLLRRKAQKLRKETGDDRWQAPIEKLQRSVVQTVVRSCYRPVLLLTLEPMCLCLCLFSAILLGILYLFFGAFNLVFSNVYNWSLWQRGCSFLGLLVGIVLAITLDPIWRRIYVRLERRHEMSVGRSDDFQPEWRLPAGEYSALESPATALHMF
;
A
#
# COMPACT_ATOMS: atom_id res chain seq x y z
N MET A 1 -19.34 11.40 16.41
CA MET A 1 -18.42 11.60 15.26
C MET A 1 -16.96 11.26 15.61
N ILE A 2 -16.36 11.84 16.67
CA ILE A 2 -14.94 11.60 17.06
C ILE A 2 -14.65 10.13 17.39
N VAL A 3 -15.51 9.49 18.19
CA VAL A 3 -15.36 8.06 18.55
C VAL A 3 -15.36 7.16 17.30
N GLY A 4 -16.24 7.42 16.34
CA GLY A 4 -16.25 6.69 15.06
C GLY A 4 -14.99 6.89 14.24
N ARG A 5 -14.40 8.11 14.25
CA ARG A 5 -13.11 8.37 13.60
C ARG A 5 -11.96 7.61 14.27
N PHE A 6 -11.98 7.51 15.60
CA PHE A 6 -10.97 6.75 16.35
C PHE A 6 -10.98 5.27 15.95
N PHE A 7 -12.14 4.61 15.98
CA PHE A 7 -12.25 3.21 15.58
C PHE A 7 -11.92 2.99 14.10
N ASN A 8 -12.35 3.90 13.21
CA ASN A 8 -12.02 3.81 11.79
C ASN A 8 -10.51 3.91 11.55
N GLY A 9 -9.81 4.83 12.23
CA GLY A 9 -8.35 4.97 12.15
C GLY A 9 -7.61 3.78 12.75
N LEU A 10 -8.06 3.28 13.91
CA LEU A 10 -7.48 2.12 14.58
C LEU A 10 -7.57 0.87 13.69
N SER A 11 -8.75 0.55 13.17
CA SER A 11 -8.96 -0.61 12.31
C SER A 11 -8.24 -0.46 10.95
N GLY A 12 -8.27 0.74 10.36
CA GLY A 12 -7.61 0.99 9.07
C GLY A 12 -6.08 0.89 9.14
N SER A 13 -5.47 1.39 10.22
CA SER A 13 -4.02 1.31 10.42
C SER A 13 -3.53 -0.13 10.62
N ALA A 14 -4.27 -0.94 11.38
CA ALA A 14 -3.97 -2.35 11.57
C ALA A 14 -3.98 -3.10 10.22
N PHE A 15 -4.99 -2.86 9.38
CA PHE A 15 -5.10 -3.51 8.07
C PHE A 15 -3.96 -3.10 7.13
N LEU A 16 -3.67 -1.80 7.02
CA LEU A 16 -2.64 -1.30 6.12
C LEU A 16 -1.25 -1.85 6.47
N SER A 17 -0.93 -1.95 7.77
CA SER A 17 0.33 -2.49 8.27
C SER A 17 0.52 -3.98 7.94
N VAL A 18 -0.54 -4.78 8.09
CA VAL A 18 -0.47 -6.24 7.85
C VAL A 18 -0.51 -6.58 6.36
N ALA A 19 -1.24 -5.81 5.55
CA ALA A 19 -1.41 -6.10 4.14
C ALA A 19 -0.09 -6.09 3.36
N GLY A 20 0.79 -5.10 3.62
CA GLY A 20 2.09 -5.01 2.95
C GLY A 20 3.02 -6.18 3.31
N GLY A 21 3.05 -6.59 4.58
CA GLY A 21 3.82 -7.75 5.03
C GLY A 21 3.31 -9.05 4.42
N THR A 22 1.98 -9.20 4.31
CA THR A 22 1.37 -10.41 3.73
C THR A 22 1.73 -10.58 2.26
N VAL A 23 1.72 -9.51 1.46
CA VAL A 23 2.17 -9.56 0.05
C VAL A 23 3.65 -9.96 -0.04
N GLY A 24 4.48 -9.44 0.86
CA GLY A 24 5.89 -9.81 0.93
C GLY A 24 6.15 -11.27 1.30
N ASP A 25 5.30 -11.85 2.15
CA ASP A 25 5.41 -13.25 2.57
C ASP A 25 4.88 -14.23 1.52
N MET A 26 3.97 -13.80 0.63
CA MET A 26 3.35 -14.66 -0.39
C MET A 26 4.19 -14.83 -1.67
N PHE A 27 5.04 -13.87 -2.02
CA PHE A 27 5.78 -13.87 -3.29
C PHE A 27 7.30 -13.92 -3.09
N ALA A 28 7.99 -14.70 -3.92
CA ALA A 28 9.45 -14.72 -3.94
C ALA A 28 10.01 -13.37 -4.43
N ARG A 29 11.21 -12.98 -3.95
CA ARG A 29 11.84 -11.67 -4.22
C ARG A 29 11.91 -11.28 -5.71
N HIS A 30 12.03 -12.26 -6.61
CA HIS A 30 12.12 -12.06 -8.06
C HIS A 30 10.75 -11.77 -8.73
N GLU A 31 9.65 -12.20 -8.13
CA GLU A 31 8.29 -11.96 -8.63
C GLU A 31 7.56 -10.84 -7.89
N LEU A 32 8.05 -10.46 -6.70
CA LEU A 32 7.42 -9.52 -5.78
C LEU A 32 7.16 -8.13 -6.38
N ALA A 33 7.92 -7.71 -7.39
CA ALA A 33 7.76 -6.39 -8.00
C ALA A 33 6.35 -6.17 -8.61
N ALA A 34 5.77 -7.15 -9.30
CA ALA A 34 4.46 -6.96 -9.95
C ALA A 34 3.29 -6.91 -8.95
N PRO A 35 3.18 -7.84 -7.98
CA PRO A 35 2.17 -7.75 -6.93
C PRO A 35 2.32 -6.49 -6.08
N MET A 36 3.56 -6.05 -5.83
CA MET A 36 3.81 -4.84 -5.05
C MET A 36 3.30 -3.58 -5.73
N VAL A 37 3.46 -3.43 -7.05
CA VAL A 37 2.90 -2.28 -7.79
C VAL A 37 1.39 -2.20 -7.63
N ILE A 38 0.69 -3.31 -7.88
CA ILE A 38 -0.77 -3.39 -7.73
C ILE A 38 -1.17 -3.04 -6.29
N TYR A 39 -0.48 -3.60 -5.29
CA TYR A 39 -0.71 -3.27 -3.89
C TYR A 39 -0.48 -1.79 -3.58
N THR A 40 0.62 -1.20 -4.04
CA THR A 40 0.95 0.22 -3.78
C THR A 40 0.00 1.19 -4.48
N SER A 41 -0.58 0.82 -5.62
CA SER A 41 -1.58 1.63 -6.33
C SER A 41 -2.94 1.65 -5.63
N SER A 42 -3.31 0.57 -4.93
CA SER A 42 -4.63 0.40 -4.30
C SER A 42 -4.98 1.53 -3.31
N PRO A 43 -4.09 1.95 -2.39
CA PRO A 43 -4.32 3.10 -1.52
C PRO A 43 -4.59 4.42 -2.24
N PHE A 44 -4.09 4.64 -3.46
CA PHE A 44 -4.30 5.88 -4.22
C PHE A 44 -5.63 5.90 -4.98
N ILE A 45 -6.17 4.73 -5.31
CA ILE A 45 -7.51 4.60 -5.91
C ILE A 45 -8.58 5.06 -4.92
N GLY A 46 -8.39 4.81 -3.62
CA GLY A 46 -9.34 5.19 -2.57
C GLY A 46 -9.68 6.70 -2.54
N PRO A 47 -8.68 7.60 -2.41
CA PRO A 47 -8.88 9.05 -2.49
C PRO A 47 -9.42 9.56 -3.83
N SER A 48 -9.29 8.77 -4.90
CA SER A 48 -9.84 9.12 -6.22
C SER A 48 -11.33 8.79 -6.33
N LEU A 49 -11.72 7.58 -5.92
CA LEU A 49 -13.11 7.10 -5.98
C LEU A 49 -13.97 7.63 -4.83
N GLY A 50 -13.38 7.91 -3.68
CA GLY A 50 -14.09 8.37 -2.48
C GLY A 50 -14.87 9.68 -2.71
N PRO A 51 -14.23 10.77 -3.17
CA PRO A 51 -14.92 12.02 -3.49
C PRO A 51 -15.90 11.90 -4.66
N LEU A 52 -15.61 11.03 -5.64
CA LEU A 52 -16.51 10.77 -6.75
C LEU A 52 -17.83 10.18 -6.25
N ILE A 53 -17.79 9.02 -5.59
CA ILE A 53 -18.97 8.33 -5.08
C ILE A 53 -19.64 9.17 -3.98
N GLY A 54 -18.85 9.74 -3.07
CA GLY A 54 -19.35 10.61 -2.00
C GLY A 54 -20.01 11.88 -2.52
N GLY A 55 -19.51 12.47 -3.60
CA GLY A 55 -20.07 13.66 -4.22
C GLY A 55 -21.44 13.39 -4.85
N PHE A 56 -21.59 12.28 -5.57
CA PHE A 56 -22.89 11.86 -6.10
C PHE A 56 -23.90 11.55 -4.99
N ILE A 57 -23.50 10.80 -3.96
CA ILE A 57 -24.41 10.42 -2.87
C ILE A 57 -24.86 11.64 -2.07
N ASN A 58 -23.96 12.60 -1.77
CA ASN A 58 -24.33 13.77 -0.98
C ASN A 58 -25.11 14.83 -1.76
N GLU A 59 -24.97 14.87 -3.09
CA GLU A 59 -25.76 15.78 -3.91
C GLU A 59 -27.21 15.29 -4.06
N PHE A 60 -27.39 13.99 -4.39
CA PHE A 60 -28.70 13.42 -4.69
C PHE A 60 -29.38 12.77 -3.47
N SER A 61 -28.68 12.65 -2.35
CA SER A 61 -29.17 12.03 -1.12
C SER A 61 -28.61 12.73 0.13
N THR A 62 -28.77 12.11 1.29
CA THR A 62 -28.29 12.64 2.57
C THR A 62 -26.92 12.06 2.94
N TRP A 63 -26.13 12.81 3.70
CA TRP A 63 -24.81 12.40 4.20
C TRP A 63 -24.77 11.01 4.88
N ARG A 64 -25.87 10.58 5.51
CA ARG A 64 -25.99 9.25 6.15
C ARG A 64 -25.84 8.11 5.16
N TRP A 65 -26.33 8.28 3.92
CA TRP A 65 -26.22 7.26 2.88
C TRP A 65 -24.78 6.97 2.46
N THR A 66 -23.88 7.95 2.61
CA THR A 66 -22.44 7.72 2.37
C THR A 66 -21.91 6.64 3.31
N TYR A 67 -22.31 6.67 4.58
CA TYR A 67 -21.90 5.67 5.57
C TYR A 67 -22.55 4.31 5.33
N TYR A 68 -23.83 4.27 4.92
CA TYR A 68 -24.51 3.01 4.59
C TYR A 68 -23.90 2.32 3.37
N VAL A 69 -23.59 3.07 2.30
CA VAL A 69 -22.91 2.52 1.12
C VAL A 69 -21.52 1.97 1.48
N LEU A 70 -20.75 2.70 2.28
CA LEU A 70 -19.44 2.22 2.78
C LEU A 70 -19.56 0.95 3.64
N LEU A 71 -20.60 0.85 4.47
CA LEU A 71 -20.84 -0.32 5.31
C LEU A 71 -21.23 -1.54 4.46
N ILE A 72 -22.11 -1.36 3.47
CA ILE A 72 -22.50 -2.43 2.53
C ILE A 72 -21.28 -2.88 1.72
N TRP A 73 -20.47 -1.94 1.22
CA TRP A 73 -19.27 -2.24 0.44
C TRP A 73 -18.23 -3.01 1.25
N THR A 74 -17.91 -2.55 2.47
CA THR A 74 -16.95 -3.24 3.33
C THR A 74 -17.49 -4.60 3.81
N GLY A 75 -18.79 -4.71 4.08
CA GLY A 75 -19.44 -5.99 4.38
C GLY A 75 -19.39 -6.97 3.23
N ALA A 76 -19.66 -6.53 2.00
CA ALA A 76 -19.55 -7.35 0.79
C ALA A 76 -18.11 -7.83 0.55
N LEU A 77 -17.12 -6.94 0.73
CA LEU A 77 -15.71 -7.30 0.64
C LEU A 77 -15.30 -8.31 1.72
N LEU A 78 -15.81 -8.17 2.95
CA LEU A 78 -15.55 -9.13 4.02
C LEU A 78 -16.13 -10.51 3.68
N ILE A 79 -17.36 -10.57 3.17
CA ILE A 79 -17.99 -11.83 2.73
C ILE A 79 -17.20 -12.44 1.58
N ALA A 80 -16.81 -11.63 0.59
CA ALA A 80 -15.98 -12.09 -0.52
C ALA A 80 -14.63 -12.62 -0.03
N LEU A 81 -14.00 -11.96 0.94
CA LEU A 81 -12.75 -12.42 1.54
C LEU A 81 -12.94 -13.80 2.21
N ILE A 82 -14.02 -13.99 2.98
CA ILE A 82 -14.32 -15.26 3.66
C ILE A 82 -14.58 -16.40 2.66
N LEU A 83 -15.23 -16.11 1.52
CA LEU A 83 -15.58 -17.12 0.53
C LEU A 83 -14.45 -17.45 -0.45
N PHE A 84 -13.70 -16.44 -0.90
CA PHE A 84 -12.71 -16.57 -1.98
C PHE A 84 -11.28 -16.71 -1.51
N VAL A 85 -10.94 -16.29 -0.29
CA VAL A 85 -9.58 -16.42 0.24
C VAL A 85 -9.51 -17.69 1.10
N PRO A 86 -9.08 -18.84 0.55
CA PRO A 86 -8.71 -19.97 1.38
C PRO A 86 -7.55 -19.53 2.27
N GLU A 87 -7.54 -19.99 3.51
CA GLU A 87 -6.61 -19.59 4.55
C GLU A 87 -5.14 -19.86 4.13
N THR A 88 -4.49 -18.87 3.51
CA THR A 88 -3.17 -18.99 2.86
C THR A 88 -2.03 -18.60 3.83
N TYR A 89 -2.33 -18.40 5.11
CA TYR A 89 -1.33 -17.99 6.09
C TYR A 89 -0.45 -19.20 6.48
N HIS A 90 0.70 -19.32 5.81
CA HIS A 90 1.71 -20.36 5.99
C HIS A 90 2.06 -20.66 7.46
N PRO A 91 2.18 -19.66 8.37
CA PRO A 91 2.44 -19.91 9.79
C PRO A 91 1.27 -20.59 10.54
N VAL A 92 0.02 -20.34 10.16
CA VAL A 92 -1.17 -20.98 10.76
C VAL A 92 -1.37 -22.38 10.19
N LEU A 93 -1.07 -22.60 8.91
CA LEU A 93 -1.04 -23.94 8.32
C LEU A 93 0.05 -24.82 8.96
N LEU A 94 1.26 -24.27 9.19
CA LEU A 94 2.32 -24.97 9.93
C LEU A 94 1.91 -25.24 11.38
N ARG A 95 1.24 -24.30 12.05
CA ARG A 95 0.72 -24.50 13.42
C ARG A 95 -0.33 -25.61 13.46
N ARG A 96 -1.27 -25.64 12.51
CA ARG A 96 -2.28 -26.71 12.40
C ARG A 96 -1.63 -28.07 12.09
N LYS A 97 -0.62 -28.10 11.22
CA LYS A 97 0.13 -29.32 10.89
C LYS A 97 0.97 -29.82 12.07
N ALA A 98 1.65 -28.93 12.80
CA ALA A 98 2.38 -29.25 14.02
C ALA A 98 1.45 -29.76 15.13
N GLN A 99 0.27 -29.16 15.31
CA GLN A 99 -0.75 -29.63 16.26
C GLN A 99 -1.34 -30.99 15.88
N LYS A 100 -1.53 -31.27 14.59
CA LYS A 100 -2.01 -32.57 14.10
C LYS A 100 -0.94 -33.66 14.32
N LEU A 101 0.32 -33.37 13.97
CA LEU A 101 1.46 -34.27 14.23
C LEU A 101 1.66 -34.52 15.73
N ARG A 102 1.50 -33.51 16.58
CA ARG A 102 1.58 -33.67 18.04
C ARG A 102 0.50 -34.60 18.60
N LYS A 103 -0.71 -34.58 18.02
CA LYS A 103 -1.81 -35.50 18.39
C LYS A 103 -1.59 -36.92 17.90
N GLU A 104 -0.96 -37.10 16.73
CA GLU A 104 -0.75 -38.42 16.12
C GLU A 104 0.50 -39.14 16.67
N THR A 105 1.59 -38.42 16.94
CA THR A 105 2.87 -39.02 17.35
C THR A 105 3.08 -39.01 18.87
N GLY A 106 2.30 -38.24 19.63
CA GLY A 106 2.45 -38.11 21.09
C GLY A 106 3.75 -37.44 21.55
N ASP A 107 4.56 -36.93 20.61
CA ASP A 107 5.92 -36.44 20.84
C ASP A 107 5.94 -34.90 20.80
N ASP A 108 6.32 -34.26 21.91
CA ASP A 108 6.19 -32.80 22.14
C ASP A 108 7.31 -31.96 21.48
N ARG A 109 8.10 -32.59 20.60
CA ARG A 109 9.24 -31.96 19.91
C ARG A 109 8.85 -31.16 18.68
N TRP A 110 7.67 -31.40 18.12
CA TRP A 110 7.16 -30.72 16.94
C TRP A 110 6.51 -29.39 17.30
N GLN A 111 7.34 -28.37 17.53
CA GLN A 111 6.88 -26.99 17.80
C GLN A 111 7.02 -26.13 16.56
N ALA A 112 5.94 -25.45 16.17
CA ALA A 112 6.00 -24.46 15.10
C ALA A 112 6.90 -23.28 15.54
N PRO A 113 7.63 -22.61 14.62
CA PRO A 113 8.44 -21.43 14.95
C PRO A 113 7.67 -20.32 15.68
N ILE A 114 6.35 -20.24 15.44
CA ILE A 114 5.43 -19.31 16.09
C ILE A 114 5.14 -19.68 17.56
N GLU A 115 5.27 -20.94 17.94
CA GLU A 115 5.06 -21.45 19.31
C GLU A 115 6.34 -21.33 20.16
N LYS A 116 7.52 -21.32 19.53
CA LYS A 116 8.80 -21.00 20.18
C LYS A 116 8.97 -19.51 20.48
N LEU A 117 8.15 -18.65 19.87
CA LEU A 117 8.21 -17.21 20.08
C LEU A 117 7.37 -16.80 21.30
N GLN A 118 7.77 -17.25 22.49
CA GLN A 118 7.30 -16.66 23.75
C GLN A 118 7.94 -15.28 23.96
N ARG A 119 7.57 -14.30 23.14
CA ARG A 119 7.88 -12.90 23.39
C ARG A 119 6.65 -12.29 24.07
N SER A 120 6.84 -11.68 25.24
CA SER A 120 5.82 -10.83 25.85
C SER A 120 5.29 -9.85 24.80
N VAL A 121 3.96 -9.81 24.62
CA VAL A 121 3.31 -8.91 23.65
C VAL A 121 3.78 -7.47 23.85
N VAL A 122 3.98 -7.07 25.12
CA VAL A 122 4.50 -5.77 25.51
C VAL A 122 5.93 -5.57 25.01
N GLN A 123 6.82 -6.55 25.19
CA GLN A 123 8.20 -6.45 24.68
C GLN A 123 8.26 -6.41 23.15
N THR A 124 7.38 -7.12 22.46
CA THR A 124 7.29 -7.07 20.98
C THR A 124 6.81 -5.71 20.52
N VAL A 125 5.77 -5.15 21.13
CA VAL A 125 5.27 -3.80 20.81
C VAL A 125 6.34 -2.74 21.06
N VAL A 126 7.00 -2.78 22.23
CA VAL A 126 8.08 -1.83 22.56
C VAL A 126 9.23 -1.95 21.56
N ARG A 127 9.63 -3.17 21.18
CA ARG A 127 10.68 -3.39 20.17
C ARG A 127 10.25 -2.91 18.78
N SER A 128 9.00 -3.11 18.40
CA SER A 128 8.44 -2.64 17.12
C SER A 128 8.33 -1.13 17.04
N CYS A 129 8.12 -0.43 18.15
CA CYS A 129 8.12 1.05 18.17
C CYS A 129 9.53 1.63 18.27
N TYR A 130 10.43 1.00 19.02
CA TYR A 130 11.79 1.50 19.23
C TYR A 130 12.69 1.34 18.00
N ARG A 131 12.57 0.22 17.26
CA ARG A 131 13.41 -0.05 16.09
C ARG A 131 13.30 1.00 14.97
N PRO A 132 12.09 1.40 14.52
CA PRO A 132 11.94 2.43 13.51
C PRO A 132 12.50 3.78 13.94
N VAL A 133 12.30 4.17 15.20
CA VAL A 133 12.84 5.44 15.75
C VAL A 133 14.36 5.41 15.78
N LEU A 134 14.95 4.28 16.20
CA LEU A 134 16.40 4.09 16.22
C LEU A 134 17.01 4.13 14.81
N LEU A 135 16.39 3.44 13.84
CA LEU A 135 16.80 3.48 12.43
C LEU A 135 16.72 4.90 11.88
N LEU A 136 15.64 5.62 12.18
CA LEU A 136 15.43 6.98 11.69
C LEU A 136 16.45 7.98 12.26
N THR A 137 16.93 7.81 13.50
CA THR A 137 17.91 8.71 14.11
C THR A 137 19.36 8.33 13.85
N LEU A 138 19.67 7.03 13.72
CA LEU A 138 21.05 6.56 13.50
C LEU A 138 21.44 6.48 12.03
N GLU A 139 20.50 6.24 11.11
CA GLU A 139 20.79 6.13 9.68
C GLU A 139 20.34 7.39 8.92
N PRO A 140 21.26 8.32 8.57
CA PRO A 140 20.90 9.58 7.94
C PRO A 140 20.24 9.40 6.55
N MET A 141 20.59 8.34 5.82
CA MET A 141 19.98 8.01 4.54
C MET A 141 18.49 7.68 4.69
N CYS A 142 18.12 6.88 5.69
CA CYS A 142 16.74 6.55 5.99
C CYS A 142 15.94 7.80 6.38
N LEU A 143 16.51 8.70 7.18
CA LEU A 143 15.89 9.98 7.53
C LEU A 143 15.58 10.81 6.29
N CYS A 144 16.54 10.98 5.38
CA CYS A 144 16.34 11.75 4.15
C CYS A 144 15.22 11.15 3.27
N LEU A 145 15.18 9.83 3.10
CA LEU A 145 14.14 9.14 2.32
C LEU A 145 12.75 9.25 2.96
N CYS A 146 12.67 9.12 4.28
CA CYS A 146 11.43 9.31 5.03
C CYS A 146 10.93 10.76 4.94
N LEU A 147 11.83 11.74 5.07
CA LEU A 147 11.50 13.15 4.97
C LEU A 147 11.01 13.52 3.56
N PHE A 148 11.70 13.04 2.53
CA PHE A 148 11.27 13.21 1.14
C PHE A 148 9.87 12.62 0.90
N SER A 149 9.64 11.38 1.36
CA SER A 149 8.34 10.72 1.26
C SER A 149 7.25 11.48 2.03
N ALA A 150 7.56 12.02 3.21
CA ALA A 150 6.64 12.82 4.01
C ALA A 150 6.27 14.14 3.32
N ILE A 151 7.22 14.82 2.69
CA ILE A 151 6.98 16.04 1.91
C ILE A 151 6.07 15.73 0.71
N LEU A 152 6.39 14.68 -0.07
CA LEU A 152 5.57 14.26 -1.20
C LEU A 152 4.13 13.94 -0.78
N LEU A 153 3.97 13.15 0.28
CA LEU A 153 2.65 12.78 0.80
C LEU A 153 1.90 14.01 1.34
N GLY A 154 2.60 14.95 1.98
CA GLY A 154 2.05 16.22 2.45
C GLY A 154 1.52 17.07 1.29
N ILE A 155 2.32 17.26 0.24
CA ILE A 155 1.90 17.99 -0.97
C ILE A 155 0.68 17.31 -1.60
N LEU A 156 0.68 15.99 -1.73
CA LEU A 156 -0.42 15.22 -2.31
C LEU A 156 -1.73 15.37 -1.51
N TYR A 157 -1.68 15.34 -0.17
CA TYR A 157 -2.88 15.55 0.65
C TYR A 157 -3.36 17.01 0.64
N LEU A 158 -2.44 17.98 0.63
CA LEU A 158 -2.79 19.39 0.47
C LEU A 158 -3.48 19.64 -0.88
N PHE A 159 -3.02 18.98 -1.94
CA PHE A 159 -3.61 19.05 -3.27
C PHE A 159 -5.06 18.56 -3.28
N PHE A 160 -5.40 17.45 -2.60
CA PHE A 160 -6.79 16.99 -2.50
C PHE A 160 -7.71 18.00 -1.79
N GLY A 161 -7.19 18.72 -0.80
CA GLY A 161 -7.92 19.81 -0.16
C GLY A 161 -8.08 21.03 -1.07
N ALA A 162 -7.00 21.43 -1.73
CA ALA A 162 -6.96 22.59 -2.63
C ALA A 162 -7.90 22.42 -3.83
N PHE A 163 -7.98 21.22 -4.44
CA PHE A 163 -8.89 20.94 -5.55
C PHE A 163 -10.34 21.25 -5.19
N ASN A 164 -10.80 20.71 -4.05
CA ASN A 164 -12.16 20.97 -3.59
C ASN A 164 -12.41 22.46 -3.33
N LEU A 165 -11.43 23.18 -2.79
CA LEU A 165 -11.54 24.61 -2.49
C LEU A 165 -11.60 25.48 -3.76
N VAL A 166 -10.70 25.23 -4.72
CA VAL A 166 -10.62 26.01 -5.98
C VAL A 166 -11.86 25.80 -6.84
N PHE A 167 -12.30 24.55 -7.04
CA PHE A 167 -13.50 24.27 -7.83
C PHE A 167 -14.78 24.75 -7.15
N SER A 168 -14.80 24.84 -5.81
CA SER A 168 -15.93 25.43 -5.08
C SER A 168 -15.97 26.95 -5.16
N ASN A 169 -14.85 27.64 -4.94
CA ASN A 169 -14.84 29.09 -4.76
C ASN A 169 -14.65 29.87 -6.08
N VAL A 170 -13.85 29.35 -7.01
CA VAL A 170 -13.53 30.03 -8.27
C VAL A 170 -14.54 29.65 -9.34
N TYR A 171 -14.77 28.34 -9.51
CA TYR A 171 -15.62 27.80 -10.57
C TYR A 171 -17.09 27.61 -10.16
N ASN A 172 -17.41 27.77 -8.86
CA ASN A 172 -18.77 27.58 -8.31
C ASN A 172 -19.41 26.25 -8.72
N TRP A 173 -18.61 25.17 -8.78
CA TRP A 173 -19.09 23.85 -9.17
C TRP A 173 -19.89 23.17 -8.05
N SER A 174 -20.95 22.47 -8.47
CA SER A 174 -21.77 21.61 -7.60
C SER A 174 -20.95 20.44 -7.02
N LEU A 175 -21.48 19.73 -6.02
CA LEU A 175 -20.72 18.69 -5.31
C LEU A 175 -20.36 17.49 -6.21
N TRP A 176 -21.26 17.10 -7.11
CA TRP A 176 -21.03 16.02 -8.06
C TRP A 176 -19.97 16.37 -9.11
N GLN A 177 -19.96 17.62 -9.61
CA GLN A 177 -18.94 18.10 -10.55
C GLN A 177 -17.55 18.08 -9.92
N ARG A 178 -17.43 18.48 -8.65
CA ARG A 178 -16.17 18.41 -7.89
C ARG A 178 -15.67 16.98 -7.73
N GLY A 179 -16.58 16.02 -7.50
CA GLY A 179 -16.23 14.60 -7.46
C GLY A 179 -15.67 14.09 -8.79
N CYS A 180 -16.21 14.55 -9.92
CA CYS A 180 -15.74 14.19 -11.26
C CYS A 180 -14.31 14.67 -11.56
N SER A 181 -13.86 15.78 -10.97
CA SER A 181 -12.49 16.28 -11.16
C SER A 181 -11.41 15.26 -10.73
N PHE A 182 -11.74 14.38 -9.77
CA PHE A 182 -10.84 13.33 -9.30
C PHE A 182 -10.69 12.16 -10.29
N LEU A 183 -11.49 12.10 -11.37
CA LEU A 183 -11.29 11.11 -12.43
C LEU A 183 -9.96 11.32 -13.17
N GLY A 184 -9.47 12.55 -13.28
CA GLY A 184 -8.14 12.81 -13.87
C GLY A 184 -7.03 12.11 -13.08
N LEU A 185 -7.13 12.09 -11.75
CA LEU A 185 -6.21 11.35 -10.88
C LEU A 185 -6.31 9.85 -11.11
N LEU A 186 -7.53 9.32 -11.26
CA LEU A 186 -7.75 7.90 -11.57
C LEU A 186 -7.11 7.52 -12.91
N VAL A 187 -7.27 8.34 -13.95
CA VAL A 187 -6.63 8.13 -15.25
C VAL A 187 -5.11 8.14 -15.12
N GLY A 188 -4.54 9.08 -14.36
CA GLY A 188 -3.10 9.11 -14.08
C GLY A 188 -2.59 7.83 -13.40
N ILE A 189 -3.33 7.31 -12.41
CA ILE A 189 -2.99 6.06 -11.73
C ILE A 189 -3.07 4.86 -12.69
N VAL A 190 -4.11 4.78 -13.52
CA VAL A 190 -4.27 3.71 -14.51
C VAL A 190 -3.14 3.75 -15.53
N LEU A 191 -2.79 4.94 -16.03
CA LEU A 191 -1.66 5.10 -16.93
C LEU A 191 -0.35 4.65 -16.28
N ALA A 192 -0.08 5.06 -15.04
CA ALA A 192 1.11 4.63 -14.31
C ALA A 192 1.21 3.09 -14.23
N ILE A 193 0.13 2.41 -13.81
CA ILE A 193 0.06 0.94 -13.73
C ILE A 193 0.29 0.29 -15.10
N THR A 194 -0.22 0.88 -16.19
CA THR A 194 0.00 0.33 -17.53
C THR A 194 1.42 0.54 -18.06
N LEU A 195 2.13 1.57 -17.59
CA LEU A 195 3.52 1.84 -17.95
C LEU A 195 4.51 0.99 -17.11
N ASP A 196 4.16 0.60 -15.89
CA ASP A 196 4.97 -0.28 -15.03
C ASP A 196 5.53 -1.56 -15.72
N PRO A 197 4.76 -2.38 -16.45
CA PRO A 197 5.30 -3.56 -17.13
C PRO A 197 6.32 -3.22 -18.23
N ILE A 198 6.24 -2.02 -18.83
CA ILE A 198 7.20 -1.54 -19.82
C ILE A 198 8.53 -1.24 -19.12
N TRP A 199 8.48 -0.49 -18.01
CA TRP A 199 9.64 -0.21 -17.17
C TRP A 199 10.29 -1.47 -16.61
N ARG A 200 9.48 -2.44 -16.16
CA ARG A 200 9.98 -3.74 -15.71
C ARG A 200 10.71 -4.50 -16.81
N ARG A 201 10.22 -4.48 -18.05
CA ARG A 201 10.91 -5.11 -19.19
C ARG A 201 12.24 -4.42 -19.50
N ILE A 202 12.32 -3.11 -19.37
CA ILE A 202 13.56 -2.34 -19.56
C ILE A 202 14.57 -2.71 -18.46
N TYR A 203 14.12 -2.74 -17.20
CA TYR A 203 14.93 -3.13 -16.05
C TYR A 203 15.54 -4.53 -16.21
N VAL A 204 14.71 -5.54 -16.51
CA VAL A 204 15.17 -6.94 -16.68
C VAL A 204 16.13 -7.08 -17.87
N ARG A 205 15.99 -6.25 -18.91
CA ARG A 205 16.95 -6.23 -20.03
C ARG A 205 18.29 -5.63 -19.63
N LEU A 206 18.29 -4.58 -18.82
CA LEU A 206 19.50 -3.95 -18.28
C LEU A 206 20.24 -4.91 -17.35
N GLU A 207 19.51 -5.59 -16.47
CA GLU A 207 20.03 -6.62 -15.56
C GLU A 207 20.70 -7.77 -16.33
N ARG A 208 20.01 -8.35 -17.33
CA ARG A 208 20.58 -9.41 -18.17
C ARG A 208 21.83 -8.97 -18.95
N ARG A 209 21.86 -7.71 -19.44
CA ARG A 209 23.06 -7.19 -20.13
C ARG A 209 24.23 -7.05 -19.17
N HIS A 210 23.97 -6.68 -17.92
CA HIS A 210 25.01 -6.52 -16.91
C HIS A 210 25.53 -7.88 -16.40
N GLU A 211 24.64 -8.85 -16.15
CA GLU A 211 25.01 -10.23 -15.82
C GLU A 211 25.92 -10.84 -16.90
N MET A 212 25.62 -10.61 -18.19
CA MET A 212 26.47 -11.04 -19.29
C MET A 212 27.83 -10.33 -19.35
N SER A 213 27.96 -9.13 -18.77
CA SER A 213 29.21 -8.36 -18.76
C SER A 213 30.13 -8.67 -17.58
N VAL A 214 29.56 -9.08 -16.43
CA VAL A 214 30.32 -9.29 -15.17
C VAL A 214 30.48 -10.77 -14.80
N GLY A 215 29.67 -11.68 -15.36
CA GLY A 215 29.86 -13.13 -15.22
C GLY A 215 29.67 -13.68 -13.78
N ARG A 216 29.11 -12.88 -12.87
CA ARG A 216 28.73 -13.26 -11.50
C ARG A 216 27.26 -12.96 -11.26
N SER A 217 26.52 -13.94 -10.77
CA SER A 217 25.06 -13.92 -10.64
C SER A 217 24.55 -13.56 -9.23
N ASP A 218 25.41 -13.09 -8.32
CA ASP A 218 25.12 -13.19 -6.88
C ASP A 218 25.32 -11.91 -6.05
N ASP A 219 25.18 -10.72 -6.64
CA ASP A 219 25.06 -9.52 -5.81
C ASP A 219 23.92 -8.63 -6.30
N PHE A 220 22.77 -8.78 -5.63
CA PHE A 220 21.56 -7.99 -5.88
C PHE A 220 21.76 -6.58 -5.30
N GLN A 221 22.58 -5.76 -5.96
CA GLN A 221 22.87 -4.42 -5.46
C GLN A 221 21.63 -3.52 -5.59
N PRO A 222 21.16 -2.88 -4.49
CA PRO A 222 19.96 -2.04 -4.50
C PRO A 222 20.06 -0.80 -5.41
N GLU A 223 21.28 -0.45 -5.83
CA GLU A 223 21.63 0.67 -6.70
C GLU A 223 21.04 0.53 -8.12
N TRP A 224 20.77 -0.68 -8.59
CA TRP A 224 20.21 -0.89 -9.94
C TRP A 224 18.76 -0.44 -10.09
N ARG A 225 18.06 -0.13 -8.98
CA ARG A 225 16.71 0.46 -8.99
C ARG A 225 16.71 1.97 -9.22
N LEU A 226 17.87 2.63 -9.12
CA LEU A 226 18.02 4.09 -9.28
C LEU A 226 17.54 4.62 -10.64
N PRO A 227 17.80 3.98 -11.79
CA PRO A 227 17.34 4.51 -13.09
C PRO A 227 15.82 4.64 -13.16
N ALA A 228 15.05 3.69 -12.60
CA ALA A 228 13.59 3.80 -12.56
C ALA A 228 13.10 5.00 -11.72
N GLY A 229 13.84 5.35 -10.66
CA GLY A 229 13.62 6.56 -9.87
C GLY A 229 13.98 7.85 -10.61
N GLU A 230 15.07 7.84 -11.36
CA GLU A 230 15.53 9.00 -12.15
C GLU A 230 14.59 9.34 -13.31
N TYR A 231 14.06 8.34 -14.01
CA TYR A 231 13.11 8.57 -15.12
C TYR A 231 11.71 8.98 -14.62
N SER A 232 11.22 8.43 -13.50
CA SER A 232 9.97 8.90 -12.87
C SER A 232 10.11 10.32 -12.29
N ALA A 233 11.29 10.68 -11.79
CA ALA A 233 11.63 12.05 -11.42
C ALA A 233 11.79 13.00 -12.62
N LEU A 234 11.99 12.49 -13.84
CA LEU A 234 12.06 13.28 -15.07
C LEU A 234 10.66 13.50 -15.70
N GLU A 235 9.75 12.54 -15.58
CA GLU A 235 8.38 12.64 -16.10
C GLU A 235 7.46 13.52 -15.23
N SER A 236 7.66 13.54 -13.91
CA SER A 236 6.86 14.37 -12.97
C SER A 236 7.04 15.90 -13.12
N PRO A 237 8.24 16.47 -13.37
CA PRO A 237 8.38 17.90 -13.64
C PRO A 237 7.90 18.28 -15.05
N ALA A 238 7.97 17.37 -16.02
CA ALA A 238 7.53 17.66 -17.39
C ALA A 238 6.01 17.82 -17.52
N THR A 239 5.22 17.13 -16.69
CA THR A 239 3.75 17.30 -16.67
C THR A 239 3.29 18.53 -15.89
N ALA A 240 4.05 18.97 -14.87
CA ALA A 240 3.76 20.19 -14.13
C ALA A 240 4.05 21.47 -14.94
N LEU A 241 5.01 21.43 -15.87
CA LEU A 241 5.42 22.58 -16.70
C LEU A 241 4.53 22.82 -17.92
N HIS A 242 3.66 21.87 -18.29
CA HIS A 242 2.68 22.04 -19.37
C HIS A 242 1.29 22.49 -18.89
N MET A 243 1.13 22.73 -17.58
CA MET A 243 -0.14 23.16 -16.97
C MET A 243 -0.09 24.57 -16.35
N PHE A 244 1.00 25.32 -16.58
CA PHE A 244 1.09 26.76 -16.30
C PHE A 244 1.32 27.54 -17.59
#